data_AF-A0A8D2Q3T7-F1
#
_entry.id   AF-A0A8D2Q3T7-F1
#
_cell.length_a   1.000
_cell.length_b   1.000
_cell.length_c   1.000
_cell.angle_alpha   90.00
_cell.angle_beta   90.00
_cell.angle_gamma   90.00
#
_symmetry.space_group_name_H-M   'P 1'
#
loop_
_entity.id
_entity.type
_entity.pdbx_description
1 polymer ?
#
loop_
_entity_poly.entity_id
_entity_poly.type
_entity_poly.pdbx_seq_one_letter_code
_entity_poly.pdbx_strand_id
1 'polypeptide(L)'
;EEEKRRRRENQMHLERLRALLILTFVVLMLRFMISENREGTNISWNYFVNEMLAKGEVQRIEVVPESDIVEIYLHPGGTPHGQVNVTLLYTMRVANIDKFEEKLRAVEDELNIDEKDRIPISYKHPGFYGNDVLSLIVTLVAVSMLWSIFRLFRVASRAGGFNAFNQLKMARFTIVDGKSGKGIGFKDVAGMHEAKMEVKEFVDYLKERKEIFEHHLKGLKLIQDGSFYSQHLAELTPGFSGADIANICNEAALHAAREGHKSIDTSNFEYAVERVIAGTAKRSKILSPEERKVVAFHESGHALVGWLLEHTEAVMKVSIAPRTNAALGFAQILPREQYLFTKEQLLERMCMALGGRVAEAITFNKVTTGAQDDLKKVTKIAYSMVKQYGMVPSIGQISFPDPESAPGIGRRPFSQGLQQMMDHEAKTLVAQAYRRTEKLLLENRDKLQTLSNALLEKEVINYDDIEALIGPPPHGPKKMIAPQSWLQAERDKQDTREEETPPQPPNQEEEEEPRLRPV
;
A
#
# COMPACT_ATOMS: atom_id res chain seq x y z
N GLU A 1 32.30 21.84 42.54
CA GLU A 1 31.68 20.58 43.08
C GLU A 1 30.25 20.36 42.62
N GLU A 2 29.44 21.42 42.50
CA GLU A 2 28.03 21.34 42.11
C GLU A 2 27.79 20.69 40.74
N GLU A 3 28.65 20.96 39.75
CA GLU A 3 28.57 20.35 38.43
C GLU A 3 28.88 18.85 38.44
N LYS A 4 29.85 18.42 39.26
CA LYS A 4 30.16 16.99 39.47
C LYS A 4 29.00 16.27 40.17
N ARG A 5 28.27 16.96 41.07
CA ARG A 5 27.08 16.44 41.74
C ARG A 5 25.91 16.27 40.75
N ARG A 6 25.66 17.27 39.90
CA ARG A 6 24.64 17.21 38.82
C ARG A 6 24.93 16.13 37.78
N ARG A 7 26.19 15.94 37.38
CA ARG A 7 26.59 14.87 36.45
C ARG A 7 26.37 13.47 37.06
N ARG A 8 26.68 13.28 38.34
CA ARG A 8 26.40 12.03 39.07
C ARG A 8 24.90 11.76 39.20
N GLU A 9 24.10 12.78 39.48
CA GLU A 9 22.64 12.68 39.53
C GLU A 9 22.06 12.30 38.16
N ASN A 10 22.48 12.95 37.08
CA ASN A 10 22.05 12.62 35.71
C ASN A 10 22.47 11.21 35.29
N GLN A 11 23.65 10.75 35.70
CA GLN A 11 24.12 9.39 35.43
C GLN A 11 23.27 8.35 36.16
N MET A 12 22.95 8.57 37.44
CA MET A 12 22.01 7.72 38.17
C MET A 12 20.61 7.71 37.57
N HIS A 13 20.14 8.84 37.02
CA HIS A 13 18.86 8.91 36.31
C HIS A 13 18.85 8.12 35.00
N LEU A 14 19.94 8.19 34.23
CA LEU A 14 20.08 7.43 32.99
C LEU A 14 20.12 5.92 33.26
N GLU A 15 20.79 5.49 34.33
CA GLU A 15 20.82 4.09 34.77
C GLU A 15 19.43 3.61 35.21
N ARG A 16 18.66 4.42 35.95
CA ARG A 16 17.27 4.12 36.31
C ARG A 16 16.35 4.03 35.09
N LEU A 17 16.56 4.89 34.09
CA LEU A 17 15.78 4.85 32.84
C LEU A 17 16.09 3.59 32.02
N ARG A 18 17.36 3.20 31.92
CA ARG A 18 17.78 1.95 31.29
C ARG A 18 17.20 0.73 32.01
N ALA A 19 17.21 0.73 33.34
CA ALA A 19 16.60 -0.35 34.12
C ALA A 19 15.08 -0.46 33.89
N LEU A 20 14.37 0.66 33.78
CA LEU A 20 12.94 0.69 33.46
C LEU A 20 12.63 0.21 32.03
N LEU A 21 13.49 0.54 31.05
CA LEU A 21 13.38 0.04 29.68
C LEU A 21 13.58 -1.48 29.59
N ILE A 22 14.55 -2.01 30.36
CA ILE A 22 14.79 -3.45 30.42
C ILE A 22 13.62 -4.15 31.11
N LEU A 23 13.11 -3.60 32.22
CA LEU A 23 11.96 -4.15 32.95
C LEU A 23 10.69 -4.16 32.09
N THR A 24 10.41 -3.08 31.37
CA THR A 24 9.26 -3.02 30.44
C THR A 24 9.39 -4.06 29.33
N PHE A 25 10.57 -4.18 28.72
CA PHE A 25 10.82 -5.19 27.70
C PHE A 25 10.62 -6.63 28.22
N VAL A 26 11.15 -6.95 29.41
CA VAL A 26 10.98 -8.26 30.04
C VAL A 26 9.52 -8.56 30.34
N VAL A 27 8.77 -7.60 30.86
CA VAL A 27 7.33 -7.77 31.14
C VAL A 27 6.52 -7.96 29.85
N LEU A 28 6.85 -7.23 28.78
CA LEU A 28 6.19 -7.37 27.48
C LEU A 28 6.50 -8.73 26.84
N MET A 29 7.74 -9.21 26.98
CA MET A 29 8.18 -10.52 26.50
C MET A 29 7.53 -11.67 27.30
N LEU A 30 7.42 -11.52 28.63
CA LEU A 30 6.67 -12.46 29.47
C LEU A 30 5.19 -12.53 29.07
N ARG A 31 4.56 -11.37 28.79
CA ARG A 31 3.19 -11.30 28.29
C ARG A 31 3.04 -12.05 26.96
N PHE A 32 3.98 -11.86 26.04
CA PHE A 32 3.98 -12.55 24.75
C PHE A 32 4.12 -14.07 24.92
N MET A 33 4.96 -14.53 25.86
CA MET A 33 5.14 -15.96 26.16
C MET A 33 3.93 -16.59 26.87
N ILE A 34 3.22 -15.84 27.71
CA ILE A 34 2.04 -16.32 28.45
C ILE A 34 0.75 -16.21 27.60
N SER A 35 0.77 -15.46 26.51
CA SER A 35 -0.36 -15.30 25.59
C SER A 35 -0.61 -16.60 24.79
N GLU A 36 -1.21 -17.58 25.44
CA GLU A 36 -1.72 -18.78 24.78
C GLU A 36 -2.95 -18.37 23.94
N ASN A 37 -2.75 -18.23 22.63
CA ASN A 37 -3.80 -17.81 21.70
C ASN A 37 -4.76 -18.99 21.45
N ARG A 38 -5.74 -19.18 22.34
CA ARG A 38 -6.80 -20.18 22.17
C ARG A 38 -7.87 -19.67 21.21
N GLU A 39 -7.52 -19.53 19.94
CA GLU A 39 -8.48 -19.18 18.89
C GLU A 39 -9.30 -20.42 18.52
N GLY A 40 -10.48 -20.56 19.12
CA GLY A 40 -11.47 -21.55 18.69
C GLY A 40 -12.17 -21.09 17.41
N THR A 41 -12.39 -21.99 16.46
CA THR A 41 -13.08 -21.66 15.19
C THR A 41 -14.54 -21.26 15.45
N ASN A 42 -14.98 -20.15 14.85
CA ASN A 42 -16.33 -19.64 15.05
C ASN A 42 -17.35 -20.42 14.22
N ILE A 43 -18.46 -20.86 14.84
CA ILE A 43 -19.53 -21.60 14.18
C ILE A 43 -20.92 -21.00 14.46
N SER A 44 -21.88 -21.32 13.58
CA SER A 44 -23.28 -20.91 13.74
C SER A 44 -24.09 -21.92 14.56
N TRP A 45 -25.19 -21.45 15.16
CA TRP A 45 -26.14 -22.30 15.90
C TRP A 45 -26.66 -23.47 15.07
N ASN A 46 -27.10 -23.22 13.83
CA ASN A 46 -27.62 -24.27 12.95
C ASN A 46 -26.58 -25.33 12.64
N TYR A 47 -25.33 -24.91 12.45
CA TYR A 47 -24.23 -25.83 12.21
C TYR A 47 -23.95 -26.70 13.43
N PHE A 48 -23.94 -26.10 14.63
CA PHE A 48 -23.79 -26.86 15.87
C PHE A 48 -24.91 -27.90 16.05
N VAL A 49 -26.18 -27.53 15.88
CA VAL A 49 -27.30 -28.44 16.09
C VAL A 49 -27.27 -29.61 15.09
N ASN A 50 -27.13 -29.31 13.81
CA ASN A 50 -27.30 -30.32 12.77
C ASN A 50 -26.04 -31.17 12.52
N GLU A 51 -24.86 -30.58 12.66
CA GLU A 51 -23.61 -31.24 12.26
C GLU A 51 -22.79 -31.74 13.44
N MET A 52 -22.99 -31.24 14.66
CA MET A 52 -22.23 -31.65 15.84
C MET A 52 -23.11 -32.37 16.86
N LEU A 53 -24.21 -31.73 17.27
CA LEU A 53 -25.11 -32.22 18.30
C LEU A 53 -25.89 -33.46 17.80
N ALA A 54 -26.52 -33.37 16.63
CA ALA A 54 -27.27 -34.48 16.05
C ALA A 54 -26.41 -35.72 15.71
N LYS A 55 -25.09 -35.52 15.50
CA LYS A 55 -24.13 -36.61 15.27
C LYS A 55 -23.51 -37.18 16.55
N GLY A 56 -23.80 -36.58 17.72
CA GLY A 56 -23.26 -37.03 19.01
C GLY A 56 -21.77 -36.77 19.19
N GLU A 57 -21.19 -35.80 18.47
CA GLU A 57 -19.75 -35.55 18.49
C GLU A 57 -19.30 -34.64 19.66
N VAL A 58 -20.25 -34.04 20.36
CA VAL A 58 -20.02 -33.05 21.41
C VAL A 58 -19.79 -33.73 22.76
N GLN A 59 -18.66 -33.44 23.39
CA GLN A 59 -18.28 -33.98 24.69
C GLN A 59 -18.83 -33.12 25.84
N ARG A 60 -18.64 -31.80 25.76
CA ARG A 60 -19.05 -30.86 26.82
C ARG A 60 -19.14 -29.45 26.28
N ILE A 61 -19.97 -28.65 26.94
CA ILE A 61 -20.20 -27.25 26.59
C ILE A 61 -19.81 -26.37 27.77
N GLU A 62 -18.99 -25.37 27.50
CA GLU A 62 -18.63 -24.34 28.48
C GLU A 62 -19.24 -23.00 28.07
N VAL A 63 -20.08 -22.44 28.93
CA VAL A 63 -20.74 -21.16 28.70
C VAL A 63 -19.92 -20.07 29.38
N VAL A 64 -19.62 -19.00 28.63
CA VAL A 64 -18.91 -17.81 29.13
C VAL A 64 -19.87 -16.61 29.07
N PRO A 65 -20.67 -16.37 30.13
CA PRO A 65 -21.72 -15.35 30.11
C PRO A 65 -21.20 -13.94 29.84
N GLU A 66 -19.99 -13.61 30.32
CA GLU A 66 -19.41 -12.27 30.19
C GLU A 66 -19.05 -11.88 28.75
N SER A 67 -18.91 -12.86 27.85
CA SER A 67 -18.52 -12.63 26.45
C SER A 67 -19.59 -13.04 25.45
N ASP A 68 -20.79 -13.46 25.91
CA ASP A 68 -21.85 -14.04 25.08
C ASP A 68 -21.38 -15.19 24.18
N ILE A 69 -20.34 -15.91 24.63
CA ILE A 69 -19.69 -17.00 23.86
C ILE A 69 -19.92 -18.33 24.56
N VAL A 70 -20.13 -19.35 23.73
CA VAL A 70 -20.19 -20.74 24.14
C VAL A 70 -19.03 -21.49 23.48
N GLU A 71 -18.23 -22.15 24.31
CA GLU A 71 -17.16 -23.05 23.92
C GLU A 71 -17.68 -24.49 23.85
N ILE A 72 -17.42 -25.15 22.72
CA ILE A 72 -17.87 -26.51 22.45
C ILE A 72 -16.64 -27.40 22.29
N TYR A 73 -16.58 -28.42 23.13
CA TYR A 73 -15.52 -29.41 23.12
C TYR A 73 -16.04 -30.69 22.47
N LEU A 74 -15.31 -31.18 21.47
CA LEU A 74 -15.64 -32.44 20.79
C LEU A 74 -14.92 -33.63 21.43
N HIS A 75 -15.49 -34.83 21.28
CA HIS A 75 -14.81 -36.06 21.66
C HIS A 75 -13.50 -36.26 20.87
N PRO A 76 -12.44 -36.83 21.47
CA PRO A 76 -11.20 -37.18 20.76
C PRO A 76 -11.49 -38.20 19.65
N GLY A 77 -11.62 -37.73 18.40
CA GLY A 77 -12.01 -38.55 17.25
C GLY A 77 -13.29 -38.09 16.51
N GLY A 78 -13.96 -37.03 16.95
CA GLY A 78 -15.11 -36.44 16.24
C GLY A 78 -14.69 -35.84 14.88
N THR A 79 -15.47 -36.11 13.84
CA THR A 79 -15.19 -35.65 12.47
C THR A 79 -16.41 -34.95 11.90
N PRO A 80 -16.64 -33.66 12.22
CA PRO A 80 -17.82 -32.94 11.73
C PRO A 80 -17.84 -32.80 10.20
N HIS A 81 -16.76 -33.22 9.51
CA HIS A 81 -16.65 -33.24 8.04
C HIS A 81 -15.99 -34.50 7.43
N GLY A 82 -15.84 -35.59 8.19
CA GLY A 82 -15.11 -36.79 7.69
C GLY A 82 -13.61 -36.59 7.45
N GLN A 83 -13.03 -35.51 7.97
CA GLN A 83 -11.59 -35.27 8.02
C GLN A 83 -11.11 -35.33 9.48
N VAL A 84 -9.94 -35.95 9.71
CA VAL A 84 -9.32 -36.05 11.03
C VAL A 84 -8.88 -34.65 11.47
N ASN A 85 -9.67 -33.99 12.31
CA ASN A 85 -9.40 -32.63 12.74
C ASN A 85 -8.37 -32.58 13.88
N VAL A 86 -7.54 -31.55 13.82
CA VAL A 86 -6.49 -31.20 14.81
C VAL A 86 -7.06 -30.28 15.91
N THR A 87 -8.25 -29.69 15.72
CA THR A 87 -8.88 -28.73 16.63
C THR A 87 -10.15 -29.29 17.28
N LEU A 88 -10.10 -29.47 18.60
CA LEU A 88 -11.19 -30.00 19.44
C LEU A 88 -12.06 -28.91 20.09
N LEU A 89 -11.80 -27.63 19.80
CA LEU A 89 -12.46 -26.48 20.41
C LEU A 89 -13.11 -25.58 19.34
N TYR A 90 -14.43 -25.44 19.44
CA TYR A 90 -15.24 -24.55 18.61
C TYR A 90 -15.90 -23.49 19.48
N THR A 91 -16.13 -22.30 18.93
CA THR A 91 -16.80 -21.21 19.64
C THR A 91 -18.02 -20.74 18.87
N MET A 92 -19.09 -20.36 19.56
CA MET A 92 -20.23 -19.68 18.95
C MET A 92 -20.65 -18.47 19.77
N ARG A 93 -21.24 -17.47 19.12
CA ARG A 93 -21.83 -16.32 19.81
C ARG A 93 -23.34 -16.49 19.92
N VAL A 94 -23.87 -16.29 21.13
CA VAL A 94 -25.30 -16.48 21.42
C VAL A 94 -25.91 -15.15 21.83
N ALA A 95 -27.01 -14.76 21.17
CA ALA A 95 -27.62 -13.45 21.40
C ALA A 95 -28.31 -13.28 22.77
N ASN A 96 -28.68 -14.39 23.42
CA ASN A 96 -29.22 -14.40 24.77
C ASN A 96 -28.68 -15.65 25.46
N ILE A 97 -27.57 -15.46 26.17
CA ILE A 97 -26.83 -16.56 26.82
C ILE A 97 -27.60 -17.15 28.00
N ASP A 98 -28.42 -16.36 28.68
CA ASP A 98 -29.24 -16.80 29.81
C ASP A 98 -30.29 -17.84 29.40
N LYS A 99 -30.77 -17.76 28.15
CA LYS A 99 -31.71 -18.73 27.56
C LYS A 99 -31.02 -19.84 26.77
N PHE A 100 -29.69 -19.90 26.76
CA PHE A 100 -28.96 -20.90 25.99
C PHE A 100 -29.26 -22.31 26.48
N GLU A 101 -29.23 -22.53 27.80
CA GLU A 101 -29.48 -23.84 28.39
C GLU A 101 -30.90 -24.33 28.08
N GLU A 102 -31.91 -23.47 28.25
CA GLU A 102 -33.32 -23.78 27.91
C GLU A 102 -33.47 -24.18 26.44
N LYS A 103 -32.81 -23.45 25.52
CA LYS A 103 -32.84 -23.77 24.09
C LYS A 103 -32.11 -25.06 23.75
N LEU A 104 -30.99 -25.33 24.42
CA LEU A 104 -30.25 -26.57 24.19
C LEU A 104 -31.08 -27.77 24.65
N ARG A 105 -31.70 -27.70 25.84
CA ARG A 105 -32.56 -28.78 26.33
C ARG A 105 -33.76 -29.02 25.41
N ALA A 106 -34.39 -27.96 24.90
CA ALA A 106 -35.50 -28.10 23.94
C ALA A 106 -35.09 -28.83 22.65
N VAL A 107 -33.86 -28.60 22.17
CA VAL A 107 -33.31 -29.29 20.99
C VAL A 107 -32.91 -30.74 21.31
N GLU A 108 -32.34 -31.00 22.49
CA GLU A 108 -32.05 -32.38 22.94
C GLU A 108 -33.34 -33.21 23.06
N ASP A 109 -34.43 -32.58 23.52
CA ASP A 109 -35.76 -33.20 23.59
C ASP A 109 -36.35 -33.47 22.20
N GLU A 110 -36.19 -32.53 21.26
CA GLU A 110 -36.60 -32.71 19.85
C GLU A 110 -35.81 -33.83 19.16
N LEU A 111 -34.54 -34.01 19.52
CA LEU A 111 -33.66 -35.08 19.05
C LEU A 111 -33.85 -36.40 19.83
N ASN A 112 -34.75 -36.44 20.81
CA ASN A 112 -35.10 -37.61 21.61
C ASN A 112 -33.88 -38.24 22.33
N ILE A 113 -32.98 -37.38 22.85
CA ILE A 113 -31.81 -37.78 23.63
C ILE A 113 -32.24 -38.08 25.08
N ASP A 114 -31.88 -39.26 25.59
CA ASP A 114 -32.19 -39.67 26.97
C ASP A 114 -31.51 -38.73 27.98
N GLU A 115 -32.14 -38.49 29.14
CA GLU A 115 -31.62 -37.60 30.18
C GLU A 115 -30.21 -37.97 30.65
N LYS A 116 -29.83 -39.25 30.52
CA LYS A 116 -28.50 -39.77 30.88
C LYS A 116 -27.41 -39.44 29.86
N ASP A 117 -27.79 -39.21 28.61
CA ASP A 117 -26.88 -38.94 27.49
C ASP A 117 -26.83 -37.45 27.12
N ARG A 118 -27.48 -36.60 27.92
CA ARG A 118 -27.47 -35.14 27.77
C ARG A 118 -26.08 -34.56 27.98
N ILE A 119 -25.77 -33.51 27.24
CA ILE A 119 -24.44 -32.91 27.28
C ILE A 119 -24.26 -32.11 28.58
N PRO A 120 -23.13 -32.27 29.28
CA PRO A 120 -22.82 -31.47 30.46
C PRO A 120 -22.50 -30.03 30.08
N ILE A 121 -23.13 -29.08 30.77
CA ILE A 121 -22.91 -27.63 30.65
C ILE A 121 -22.14 -27.16 31.88
N SER A 122 -21.05 -26.42 31.67
CA SER A 122 -20.29 -25.78 32.74
C SER A 122 -20.19 -24.28 32.51
N TYR A 123 -20.39 -23.48 33.55
CA TYR A 123 -20.28 -22.03 33.46
C TYR A 123 -18.88 -21.59 33.88
N LYS A 124 -18.14 -20.97 32.95
CA LYS A 124 -16.84 -20.36 33.22
C LYS A 124 -17.03 -18.86 33.40
N HIS A 125 -16.79 -18.41 34.62
CA HIS A 125 -16.57 -16.99 34.91
C HIS A 125 -15.07 -16.73 34.80
N PRO A 126 -14.61 -15.91 33.85
CA PRO A 126 -13.23 -15.42 33.82
C PRO A 126 -12.92 -14.71 35.14
N GLY A 127 -12.34 -15.45 36.10
CA GLY A 127 -11.88 -14.84 37.34
C GLY A 127 -10.76 -13.84 37.06
N PHE A 128 -10.78 -12.70 37.74
CA PHE A 128 -9.83 -11.58 37.67
C PHE A 128 -8.34 -11.93 37.91
N TYR A 129 -7.98 -13.19 38.17
CA TYR A 129 -6.76 -13.53 38.90
C TYR A 129 -5.48 -13.70 38.06
N GLY A 130 -5.54 -13.68 36.73
CA GLY A 130 -4.38 -13.98 35.87
C GLY A 130 -3.95 -12.86 34.92
N ASN A 131 -4.74 -12.64 33.87
CA ASN A 131 -4.40 -11.71 32.78
C ASN A 131 -4.57 -10.23 33.20
N ASP A 132 -5.58 -9.94 34.02
CA ASP A 132 -5.91 -8.57 34.44
C ASP A 132 -4.89 -8.01 35.44
N VAL A 133 -4.39 -8.86 36.35
CA VAL A 133 -3.32 -8.49 37.29
C VAL A 133 -2.03 -8.14 36.54
N LEU A 134 -1.67 -8.93 35.52
CA LEU A 134 -0.50 -8.64 34.67
C LEU A 134 -0.70 -7.34 33.88
N SER A 135 -1.90 -7.10 33.33
CA SER A 135 -2.25 -5.84 32.65
C SER A 135 -2.11 -4.63 33.57
N LEU A 136 -2.51 -4.76 34.84
CA LEU A 136 -2.42 -3.70 35.83
C LEU A 136 -0.95 -3.41 36.19
N ILE A 137 -0.11 -4.44 36.32
CA ILE A 137 1.35 -4.30 36.51
C ILE A 137 1.99 -3.61 35.30
N VAL A 138 1.67 -4.04 34.07
CA VAL A 138 2.17 -3.42 32.83
C VAL A 138 1.81 -1.94 32.76
N THR A 139 0.55 -1.61 33.08
CA THR A 139 0.04 -0.24 33.06
C THR A 139 0.76 0.63 34.08
N LEU A 140 1.01 0.13 35.29
CA LEU A 140 1.78 0.85 36.32
C LEU A 140 3.23 1.11 35.88
N VAL A 141 3.88 0.14 35.22
CA VAL A 141 5.24 0.34 34.71
C VAL A 141 5.26 1.36 33.56
N ALA A 142 4.29 1.32 32.65
CA ALA A 142 4.16 2.29 31.56
C ALA A 142 3.93 3.72 32.08
N VAL A 143 3.07 3.89 33.08
CA VAL A 143 2.83 5.19 33.74
C VAL A 143 4.10 5.68 34.45
N SER A 144 4.83 4.80 35.14
CA SER A 144 6.12 5.13 35.78
C SER A 144 7.17 5.58 34.75
N MET A 145 7.22 4.92 33.59
CA MET A 145 8.10 5.28 32.48
C MET A 145 7.74 6.65 31.89
N LEU A 146 6.45 6.90 31.59
CA LEU A 146 5.96 8.19 31.11
C LEU A 146 6.25 9.32 32.10
N TRP A 147 6.06 9.08 33.40
CA TRP A 147 6.36 10.05 34.44
C TRP A 147 7.86 10.36 34.52
N SER A 148 8.73 9.35 34.36
CA SER A 148 10.19 9.54 34.32
C SER A 148 10.65 10.37 33.12
N ILE A 149 10.07 10.11 31.94
CA ILE A 149 10.32 10.88 30.70
C ILE A 149 9.82 12.32 30.85
N PHE A 150 8.61 12.52 31.36
CA PHE A 150 8.04 13.84 31.61
C PHE A 150 8.89 14.65 32.61
N ARG A 151 9.46 13.99 33.62
CA ARG A 151 10.34 14.63 34.60
C ARG A 151 11.70 15.02 34.02
N LEU A 152 12.27 14.19 33.14
CA LEU A 152 13.46 14.54 32.36
C LEU A 152 13.19 15.73 31.44
N PHE A 153 12.02 15.76 30.79
CA PHE A 153 11.56 16.90 30.00
C PHE A 153 11.41 18.17 30.83
N ARG A 154 10.95 18.09 32.08
CA ARG A 154 10.89 19.23 33.03
C ARG A 154 12.27 19.78 33.41
N VAL A 155 13.30 18.94 33.47
CA VAL A 155 14.68 19.38 33.73
C VAL A 155 15.31 20.00 32.48
N ALA A 156 15.01 19.46 31.29
CA ALA A 156 15.37 20.09 30.01
C ALA A 156 14.67 21.46 29.81
N SER A 157 13.45 21.61 30.32
CA SER A 157 12.66 22.85 30.25
C SER A 157 13.22 24.01 31.09
N ARG A 158 14.23 23.78 31.96
CA ARG A 158 14.94 24.85 32.66
C ARG A 158 16.09 25.47 31.84
N ALA A 159 16.36 24.93 30.65
CA ALA A 159 17.31 25.48 29.68
C ALA A 159 16.63 25.66 28.31
N GLY A 160 15.80 26.70 28.17
CA GLY A 160 15.29 27.17 26.87
C GLY A 160 13.93 26.60 26.50
N GLY A 161 12.95 27.49 26.26
CA GLY A 161 11.54 27.16 26.18
C GLY A 161 11.12 26.41 24.92
N PHE A 162 10.16 25.51 25.08
CA PHE A 162 9.47 24.81 24.00
C PHE A 162 8.37 25.73 23.42
N ASN A 163 8.70 26.45 22.35
CA ASN A 163 7.80 27.35 21.62
C ASN A 163 7.08 26.67 20.45
N ALA A 164 6.76 25.38 20.57
CA ALA A 164 6.19 24.59 19.45
C ALA A 164 4.66 24.62 19.34
N PHE A 165 3.94 25.27 20.28
CA PHE A 165 2.47 25.26 20.31
C PHE A 165 1.79 26.62 20.08
N ASN A 166 2.54 27.71 19.91
CA ASN A 166 1.98 29.05 19.66
C ASN A 166 2.05 29.51 18.19
N GLN A 167 2.37 28.61 17.26
CA GLN A 167 2.49 28.91 15.82
C GLN A 167 1.24 28.59 14.98
N LEU A 168 0.12 28.19 15.58
CA LEU A 168 -1.17 28.16 14.88
C LEU A 168 -1.94 29.46 15.16
N LYS A 169 -1.46 30.58 14.60
CA LYS A 169 -2.25 31.80 14.47
C LYS A 169 -2.94 31.78 13.11
N MET A 170 -4.27 31.81 13.12
CA MET A 170 -5.12 31.87 11.94
C MET A 170 -4.68 32.97 10.96
N ALA A 171 -4.70 32.64 9.66
CA ALA A 171 -4.51 33.60 8.58
C ALA A 171 -5.58 34.70 8.66
N ARG A 172 -5.14 35.96 8.72
CA ARG A 172 -6.01 37.13 8.54
C ARG A 172 -6.20 37.36 7.04
N PHE A 173 -7.41 37.18 6.55
CA PHE A 173 -7.79 37.59 5.20
C PHE A 173 -7.93 39.12 5.14
N THR A 174 -7.15 39.76 4.27
CA THR A 174 -7.42 41.11 3.78
C THR A 174 -8.18 41.00 2.46
N ILE A 175 -9.43 41.45 2.46
CA ILE A 175 -10.18 41.69 1.22
C ILE A 175 -9.61 42.98 0.62
N VAL A 176 -8.99 42.87 -0.56
CA VAL A 176 -8.50 44.02 -1.33
C VAL A 176 -9.50 44.28 -2.45
N ASP A 177 -10.13 45.45 -2.41
CA ASP A 177 -11.03 45.94 -3.46
C ASP A 177 -10.28 46.12 -4.79
N GLY A 178 -10.88 45.56 -5.85
CA GLY A 178 -10.28 45.42 -7.19
C GLY A 178 -10.28 46.70 -8.03
N LYS A 179 -9.56 47.75 -7.61
CA LYS A 179 -9.29 48.90 -8.48
C LYS A 179 -7.88 49.47 -8.29
N SER A 180 -6.90 48.83 -8.92
CA SER A 180 -5.80 49.54 -9.58
C SER A 180 -5.03 48.55 -10.44
N GLY A 181 -5.00 48.81 -11.75
CA GLY A 181 -4.32 47.98 -12.73
C GLY A 181 -2.81 48.03 -12.53
N LYS A 182 -2.23 46.87 -12.22
CA LYS A 182 -0.81 46.58 -12.48
C LYS A 182 -0.72 45.10 -12.84
N GLY A 183 -0.09 44.82 -13.98
CA GLY A 183 0.03 43.47 -14.54
C GLY A 183 0.62 42.50 -13.53
N ILE A 184 -0.09 41.40 -13.33
CA ILE A 184 0.27 40.29 -12.44
C ILE A 184 1.45 39.51 -13.02
N GLY A 185 2.52 39.38 -12.25
CA GLY A 185 3.64 38.48 -12.52
C GLY A 185 3.50 37.17 -11.74
N PHE A 186 4.29 36.15 -12.10
CA PHE A 186 4.28 34.80 -11.49
C PHE A 186 4.44 34.75 -9.96
N LYS A 187 4.83 35.86 -9.33
CA LYS A 187 5.00 36.03 -7.88
C LYS A 187 3.66 36.18 -7.14
N ASP A 188 2.62 36.62 -7.85
CA ASP A 188 1.33 36.98 -7.27
C ASP A 188 0.27 35.87 -7.38
N VAL A 189 0.64 34.71 -7.94
CA VAL A 189 -0.23 33.52 -7.98
C VAL A 189 -0.10 32.77 -6.66
N ALA A 190 -0.85 33.22 -5.65
CA ALA A 190 -0.98 32.53 -4.38
C ALA A 190 -1.69 31.18 -4.59
N GLY A 191 -1.03 30.07 -4.23
CA GLY A 191 -1.68 28.75 -4.15
C GLY A 191 -0.88 27.53 -4.60
N MET A 192 0.37 27.65 -5.03
CA MET A 192 1.14 26.53 -5.58
C MET A 192 2.28 26.01 -4.67
N HIS A 193 2.18 26.24 -3.36
CA HIS A 193 3.19 25.75 -2.41
C HIS A 193 3.13 24.23 -2.24
N GLU A 194 1.93 23.63 -2.26
CA GLU A 194 1.75 22.17 -2.23
C GLU A 194 2.33 21.51 -3.47
N ALA A 195 1.95 21.95 -4.67
CA ALA A 195 2.52 21.40 -5.90
C ALA A 195 4.05 21.63 -6.02
N LYS A 196 4.61 22.71 -5.44
CA LYS A 196 6.07 22.92 -5.39
C LYS A 196 6.76 21.99 -4.39
N MET A 197 6.15 21.72 -3.23
CA MET A 197 6.68 20.76 -2.27
C MET A 197 6.59 19.32 -2.80
N GLU A 198 5.48 18.96 -3.44
CA GLU A 198 5.30 17.65 -4.09
C GLU A 198 6.34 17.41 -5.18
N VAL A 199 6.61 18.42 -6.03
CA VAL A 199 7.66 18.31 -7.07
C VAL A 199 9.05 18.24 -6.45
N LYS A 200 9.31 18.94 -5.34
CA LYS A 200 10.60 18.88 -4.64
C LYS A 200 10.82 17.51 -3.99
N GLU A 201 9.81 16.98 -3.30
CA GLU A 201 9.84 15.65 -2.70
C GLU A 201 10.07 14.57 -3.77
N PHE A 202 9.44 14.72 -4.95
CA PHE A 202 9.68 13.87 -6.11
C PHE A 202 11.14 13.92 -6.63
N VAL A 203 11.69 15.12 -6.79
CA VAL A 203 13.08 15.30 -7.26
C VAL A 203 14.08 14.78 -6.22
N ASP A 204 13.83 15.00 -4.94
CA ASP A 204 14.69 14.51 -3.86
C ASP A 204 14.61 12.97 -3.77
N TYR A 205 13.44 12.37 -3.95
CA TYR A 205 13.25 10.91 -3.96
C TYR A 205 13.98 10.18 -5.10
N LEU A 206 13.91 10.70 -6.34
CA LEU A 206 14.67 10.13 -7.46
C LEU A 206 16.19 10.29 -7.27
N LYS A 207 16.61 11.40 -6.65
CA LYS A 207 18.02 11.63 -6.30
C LYS A 207 18.50 10.64 -5.24
N GLU A 208 17.73 10.42 -4.18
CA GLU A 208 18.05 9.43 -3.15
C GLU A 208 18.22 8.03 -3.74
N ARG A 209 17.34 7.60 -4.64
CA ARG A 209 17.49 6.28 -5.29
C ARG A 209 18.69 6.20 -6.22
N LYS A 210 18.93 7.25 -6.99
CA LYS A 210 20.13 7.34 -7.83
C LYS A 210 21.39 7.17 -6.98
N GLU A 211 21.45 7.82 -5.82
CA GLU A 211 22.56 7.70 -4.86
C GLU A 211 22.69 6.29 -4.28
N ILE A 212 21.57 5.62 -3.97
CA ILE A 212 21.57 4.22 -3.52
C ILE A 212 22.11 3.30 -4.62
N PHE A 213 21.66 3.46 -5.86
CA PHE A 213 22.23 2.72 -7.00
C PHE A 213 23.73 2.98 -7.14
N GLU A 214 24.16 4.24 -7.12
CA GLU A 214 25.58 4.60 -7.21
C GLU A 214 26.41 3.98 -6.09
N HIS A 215 25.87 3.87 -4.87
CA HIS A 215 26.53 3.19 -3.77
C HIS A 215 26.75 1.69 -4.08
N HIS A 216 25.71 0.98 -4.53
CA HIS A 216 25.79 -0.44 -4.82
C HIS A 216 26.58 -0.77 -6.10
N LEU A 217 26.56 0.13 -7.08
CA LEU A 217 27.27 -0.03 -8.36
C LEU A 217 28.80 0.09 -8.20
N LYS A 218 29.31 0.79 -7.19
CA LYS A 218 30.77 0.93 -6.93
C LYS A 218 31.50 -0.41 -6.72
N GLY A 219 30.80 -1.41 -6.20
CA GLY A 219 31.37 -2.75 -5.97
C GLY A 219 31.37 -3.66 -7.20
N LEU A 220 30.80 -3.22 -8.32
CA LEU A 220 30.56 -4.04 -9.50
C LEU A 220 31.47 -3.67 -10.67
N LYS A 221 31.79 -4.66 -11.50
CA LYS A 221 32.58 -4.46 -12.72
C LYS A 221 31.66 -4.12 -13.88
N LEU A 222 31.51 -2.83 -14.17
CA LEU A 222 30.60 -2.30 -15.18
C LEU A 222 31.34 -2.02 -16.51
N ILE A 223 30.59 -2.00 -17.62
CA ILE A 223 31.12 -1.57 -18.94
C ILE A 223 31.25 -0.05 -19.03
N GLN A 224 30.29 0.67 -18.46
CA GLN A 224 30.25 2.13 -18.40
C GLN A 224 30.29 2.59 -16.95
N ASP A 225 30.47 3.88 -16.73
CA ASP A 225 30.42 4.52 -15.43
C ASP A 225 29.07 4.28 -14.73
N GLY A 226 29.09 4.12 -13.40
CA GLY A 226 27.89 3.85 -12.61
C GLY A 226 26.82 4.95 -12.72
N SER A 227 27.24 6.19 -13.00
CA SER A 227 26.36 7.34 -13.24
C SER A 227 25.48 7.18 -14.48
N PHE A 228 25.95 6.47 -15.50
CA PHE A 228 25.17 6.18 -16.70
C PHE A 228 23.96 5.29 -16.39
N TYR A 229 24.17 4.27 -15.55
CA TYR A 229 23.11 3.31 -15.20
C TYR A 229 22.20 3.82 -14.08
N SER A 230 22.75 4.54 -13.09
CA SER A 230 22.02 4.89 -11.86
C SER A 230 20.74 5.68 -12.12
N GLN A 231 20.78 6.62 -13.06
CA GLN A 231 19.62 7.43 -13.42
C GLN A 231 18.53 6.58 -14.10
N HIS A 232 18.90 5.80 -15.11
CA HIS A 232 17.95 4.97 -15.83
C HIS A 232 17.31 3.90 -14.92
N LEU A 233 18.09 3.30 -14.01
CA LEU A 233 17.59 2.31 -13.06
C LEU A 233 16.68 2.91 -11.98
N ALA A 234 16.96 4.13 -11.53
CA ALA A 234 16.09 4.84 -10.61
C ALA A 234 14.71 5.12 -11.25
N GLU A 235 14.69 5.46 -12.54
CA GLU A 235 13.45 5.65 -13.30
C GLU A 235 12.66 4.34 -13.48
N LEU A 236 13.34 3.20 -13.69
CA LEU A 236 12.70 1.90 -13.91
C LEU A 236 12.19 1.21 -12.64
N THR A 237 12.57 1.68 -11.45
CA THR A 237 12.28 1.00 -10.18
C THR A 237 11.45 1.82 -9.20
N PRO A 238 10.32 2.43 -9.59
CA PRO A 238 9.52 3.24 -8.69
C PRO A 238 8.89 2.40 -7.55
N GLY A 239 8.85 2.92 -6.31
CA GLY A 239 8.37 2.21 -5.12
C GLY A 239 9.31 1.18 -4.48
N PHE A 240 10.47 0.91 -5.09
CA PHE A 240 11.44 -0.08 -4.59
C PHE A 240 12.19 0.44 -3.38
N SER A 241 12.42 -0.44 -2.39
CA SER A 241 13.23 -0.15 -1.21
C SER A 241 14.72 -0.23 -1.52
N GLY A 242 15.57 0.33 -0.65
CA GLY A 242 17.03 0.20 -0.78
C GLY A 242 17.51 -1.26 -0.80
N ALA A 243 16.79 -2.17 -0.12
CA ALA A 243 17.08 -3.60 -0.17
C ALA A 243 16.74 -4.22 -1.53
N ASP A 244 15.63 -3.80 -2.16
CA ASP A 244 15.26 -4.25 -3.50
C ASP A 244 16.28 -3.76 -4.54
N ILE A 245 16.75 -2.52 -4.41
CA ILE A 245 17.80 -1.96 -5.26
C ILE A 245 19.11 -2.76 -5.12
N ALA A 246 19.52 -3.08 -3.89
CA ALA A 246 20.69 -3.92 -3.65
C ALA A 246 20.53 -5.32 -4.28
N ASN A 247 19.33 -5.89 -4.21
CA ASN A 247 19.02 -7.17 -4.82
C ASN A 247 19.12 -7.11 -6.36
N ILE A 248 18.62 -6.05 -7.00
CA ILE A 248 18.76 -5.83 -8.45
C ILE A 248 20.23 -5.83 -8.86
N CYS A 249 21.08 -5.08 -8.15
CA CYS A 249 22.52 -5.01 -8.44
C CYS A 249 23.19 -6.39 -8.35
N ASN A 250 22.84 -7.18 -7.33
CA ASN A 250 23.35 -8.54 -7.16
C ASN A 250 22.86 -9.49 -8.26
N GLU A 251 21.57 -9.42 -8.61
CA GLU A 251 20.97 -10.24 -9.66
C GLU A 251 21.56 -9.93 -11.04
N ALA A 252 21.85 -8.66 -11.34
CA ALA A 252 22.52 -8.26 -12.57
C ALA A 252 23.93 -8.86 -12.67
N ALA A 253 24.67 -8.86 -11.56
CA ALA A 253 26.00 -9.46 -11.48
C ALA A 253 25.95 -10.99 -11.65
N LEU A 254 24.99 -11.66 -11.01
CA LEU A 254 24.77 -13.10 -11.16
C LEU A 254 24.37 -13.48 -12.59
N HIS A 255 23.52 -12.67 -13.23
CA HIS A 255 23.13 -12.88 -14.62
C HIS A 255 24.34 -12.75 -15.56
N ALA A 256 25.13 -11.68 -15.41
CA ALA A 256 26.35 -11.47 -16.19
C ALA A 256 27.33 -12.65 -16.02
N ALA A 257 27.52 -13.15 -14.79
CA ALA A 257 28.38 -14.28 -14.51
C ALA A 257 27.88 -15.60 -15.15
N ARG A 258 26.55 -15.82 -15.18
CA ARG A 258 25.94 -17.02 -15.80
C ARG A 258 26.07 -17.04 -17.31
N GLU A 259 25.91 -15.90 -17.96
CA GLU A 259 26.07 -15.74 -19.41
C GLU A 259 27.56 -15.64 -19.83
N GLY A 260 28.50 -15.68 -18.86
CA GLY A 260 29.94 -15.64 -19.13
C GLY A 260 30.47 -14.25 -19.47
N HIS A 261 29.71 -13.19 -19.18
CA HIS A 261 30.12 -11.81 -19.39
C HIS A 261 31.19 -11.39 -18.35
N LYS A 262 32.26 -10.73 -18.81
CA LYS A 262 33.36 -10.25 -17.95
C LYS A 262 33.04 -8.96 -17.18
N SER A 263 31.97 -8.28 -17.57
CA SER A 263 31.51 -6.99 -17.06
C SER A 263 30.00 -6.89 -17.27
N ILE A 264 29.33 -6.14 -16.41
CA ILE A 264 27.88 -5.96 -16.42
C ILE A 264 27.51 -4.86 -17.42
N ASP A 265 26.64 -5.22 -18.35
CA ASP A 265 25.98 -4.37 -19.36
C ASP A 265 24.53 -4.00 -18.98
N THR A 266 23.95 -3.00 -19.65
CA THR A 266 22.54 -2.55 -19.50
C THR A 266 21.56 -3.71 -19.54
N SER A 267 21.74 -4.64 -20.49
CA SER A 267 20.91 -5.83 -20.67
C SER A 267 20.80 -6.72 -19.42
N ASN A 268 21.86 -6.79 -18.61
CA ASN A 268 21.86 -7.56 -17.36
C ASN A 268 21.06 -6.86 -16.26
N PHE A 269 21.12 -5.52 -16.21
CA PHE A 269 20.33 -4.75 -15.26
C PHE A 269 18.85 -4.77 -15.61
N GLU A 270 18.50 -4.63 -16.89
CA GLU A 270 17.11 -4.79 -17.36
C GLU A 270 16.56 -6.17 -16.99
N TYR A 271 17.33 -7.23 -17.23
CA TYR A 271 16.96 -8.59 -16.80
C TYR A 271 16.76 -8.69 -15.29
N ALA A 272 17.63 -8.06 -14.50
CA ALA A 272 17.54 -8.10 -13.03
C ALA A 272 16.29 -7.38 -12.52
N VAL A 273 16.00 -6.18 -13.06
CA VAL A 273 14.77 -5.43 -12.75
C VAL A 273 13.54 -6.28 -13.07
N GLU A 274 13.49 -6.87 -14.27
CA GLU A 274 12.40 -7.76 -14.66
C GLU A 274 12.26 -8.96 -13.72
N ARG A 275 13.38 -9.57 -13.34
CA ARG A 275 13.37 -10.76 -12.48
C ARG A 275 12.86 -10.43 -11.08
N VAL A 276 13.16 -9.23 -10.57
CA VAL A 276 12.65 -8.80 -9.27
C VAL A 276 11.16 -8.45 -9.35
N ILE A 277 10.71 -7.79 -10.42
CA ILE A 277 9.29 -7.43 -10.62
C ILE A 277 8.41 -8.67 -10.88
N ALA A 278 8.76 -9.45 -11.90
CA ALA A 278 7.90 -10.51 -12.45
C ALA A 278 8.31 -11.92 -11.99
N GLY A 279 9.49 -12.07 -11.38
CA GLY A 279 10.05 -13.37 -11.01
C GLY A 279 10.91 -14.01 -12.11
N THR A 280 11.39 -15.22 -11.84
CA THR A 280 12.32 -15.92 -12.74
C THR A 280 11.56 -16.49 -13.95
N ALA A 281 12.13 -16.37 -15.15
CA ALA A 281 11.56 -16.97 -16.36
C ALA A 281 11.59 -18.50 -16.30
N LYS A 282 10.44 -19.15 -16.49
CA LYS A 282 10.33 -20.61 -16.52
C LYS A 282 10.54 -21.11 -17.95
N ARG A 283 11.80 -21.36 -18.33
CA ARG A 283 12.13 -21.96 -19.65
C ARG A 283 11.51 -23.36 -19.84
N SER A 284 11.17 -24.07 -18.76
CA SER A 284 10.62 -25.43 -18.81
C SER A 284 9.09 -25.51 -18.99
N LYS A 285 8.35 -24.43 -18.76
CA LYS A 285 6.89 -24.42 -18.93
C LYS A 285 6.56 -23.96 -20.35
N ILE A 286 6.58 -24.89 -21.29
CA ILE A 286 6.23 -24.62 -22.69
C ILE A 286 4.70 -24.52 -22.78
N LEU A 287 4.20 -23.33 -23.15
CA LEU A 287 2.77 -23.13 -23.43
C LEU A 287 2.41 -23.79 -24.75
N SER A 288 1.18 -24.31 -24.85
CA SER A 288 0.68 -24.77 -26.14
C SER A 288 0.61 -23.59 -27.14
N PRO A 289 0.73 -23.82 -28.45
CA PRO A 289 0.64 -22.74 -29.45
C PRO A 289 -0.67 -21.94 -29.37
N GLU A 290 -1.76 -22.60 -28.98
CA GLU A 290 -3.07 -21.96 -28.76
C GLU A 290 -3.07 -21.07 -27.53
N GLU A 291 -2.59 -21.55 -26.38
CA GLU A 291 -2.46 -20.74 -25.16
C GLU A 291 -1.52 -19.56 -25.38
N ARG A 292 -0.39 -19.77 -26.06
CA ARG A 292 0.56 -18.71 -26.39
C ARG A 292 -0.10 -17.63 -27.25
N LYS A 293 -0.96 -18.02 -28.20
CA LYS A 293 -1.77 -17.09 -29.00
C LYS A 293 -2.73 -16.30 -28.12
N VAL A 294 -3.44 -16.96 -27.20
CA VAL A 294 -4.36 -16.26 -26.30
C VAL A 294 -3.62 -15.23 -25.44
N VAL A 295 -2.47 -15.60 -24.85
CA VAL A 295 -1.64 -14.71 -24.04
C VAL A 295 -1.12 -13.54 -24.87
N ALA A 296 -0.66 -13.76 -26.10
CA ALA A 296 -0.20 -12.68 -26.97
C ALA A 296 -1.29 -11.63 -27.26
N PHE A 297 -2.51 -12.07 -27.55
CA PHE A 297 -3.64 -11.15 -27.74
C PHE A 297 -4.05 -10.46 -26.44
N HIS A 298 -3.96 -11.16 -25.31
CA HIS A 298 -4.24 -10.59 -23.99
C HIS A 298 -3.26 -9.45 -23.65
N GLU A 299 -1.95 -9.72 -23.70
CA GLU A 299 -0.92 -8.73 -23.40
C GLU A 299 -0.93 -7.56 -24.42
N SER A 300 -1.20 -7.85 -25.70
CA SER A 300 -1.40 -6.81 -26.72
C SER A 300 -2.60 -5.92 -26.41
N GLY A 301 -3.66 -6.47 -25.82
CA GLY A 301 -4.85 -5.73 -25.41
C GLY A 301 -4.53 -4.66 -24.36
N HIS A 302 -3.77 -5.02 -23.33
CA HIS A 302 -3.26 -4.05 -22.34
C HIS A 302 -2.37 -3.00 -22.99
N ALA A 303 -1.42 -3.44 -23.82
CA ALA A 303 -0.45 -2.58 -24.45
C ALA A 303 -1.10 -1.54 -25.37
N LEU A 304 -2.03 -1.97 -26.23
CA LEU A 304 -2.70 -1.11 -27.19
C LEU A 304 -3.64 -0.10 -26.52
N VAL A 305 -4.43 -0.52 -25.53
CA VAL A 305 -5.28 0.40 -24.76
C VAL A 305 -4.43 1.40 -23.99
N GLY A 306 -3.35 0.91 -23.37
CA GLY A 306 -2.34 1.73 -22.72
C GLY A 306 -1.64 2.70 -23.67
N TRP A 307 -1.51 2.37 -24.96
CA TRP A 307 -0.94 3.26 -25.98
C TRP A 307 -1.90 4.35 -26.45
N LEU A 308 -3.18 4.01 -26.62
CA LEU A 308 -4.17 4.87 -27.26
C LEU A 308 -4.83 5.89 -26.32
N LEU A 309 -5.04 5.55 -25.04
CA LEU A 309 -5.70 6.46 -24.09
C LEU A 309 -4.80 7.63 -23.67
N GLU A 310 -5.34 8.73 -23.18
CA GLU A 310 -4.54 9.94 -22.91
C GLU A 310 -3.76 9.86 -21.59
N HIS A 311 -4.44 9.41 -20.54
CA HIS A 311 -3.92 9.45 -19.18
C HIS A 311 -3.39 8.10 -18.69
N THR A 312 -3.20 7.15 -19.59
CA THR A 312 -2.53 5.89 -19.27
C THR A 312 -1.02 6.05 -19.21
N GLU A 313 -0.42 5.17 -18.43
CA GLU A 313 1.03 5.07 -18.24
C GLU A 313 1.71 4.49 -19.49
N ALA A 314 3.01 4.75 -19.63
CA ALA A 314 3.78 4.28 -20.77
C ALA A 314 4.05 2.77 -20.66
N VAL A 315 3.72 2.04 -21.71
CA VAL A 315 4.05 0.61 -21.83
C VAL A 315 5.47 0.51 -22.34
N MET A 316 6.41 0.12 -21.47
CA MET A 316 7.83 0.07 -21.80
C MET A 316 8.20 -1.22 -22.51
N LYS A 317 7.60 -2.32 -22.08
CA LYS A 317 7.94 -3.67 -22.54
C LYS A 317 6.77 -4.60 -22.35
N VAL A 318 6.55 -5.48 -23.31
CA VAL A 318 5.51 -6.51 -23.25
C VAL A 318 6.14 -7.85 -23.58
N SER A 319 5.86 -8.87 -22.77
CA SER A 319 6.40 -10.22 -22.96
C SER A 319 5.33 -11.28 -22.74
N ILE A 320 5.40 -12.36 -23.52
CA ILE A 320 4.54 -13.55 -23.38
C ILE A 320 5.28 -14.74 -22.76
N ALA A 321 6.48 -14.52 -22.20
CA ALA A 321 7.27 -15.57 -21.59
C ALA A 321 6.79 -15.87 -20.15
N PRO A 322 6.53 -17.14 -19.78
CA PRO A 322 5.98 -17.48 -18.48
C PRO A 322 6.96 -17.24 -17.33
N ARG A 323 6.47 -16.66 -16.23
CA ARG A 323 7.29 -16.29 -15.04
C ARG A 323 6.84 -17.01 -13.75
N THR A 324 7.66 -16.98 -12.71
CA THR A 324 7.40 -17.71 -11.43
C THR A 324 6.29 -17.11 -10.57
N ASN A 325 6.14 -15.77 -10.52
CA ASN A 325 5.31 -15.07 -9.52
C ASN A 325 3.87 -14.78 -9.95
N ALA A 326 3.40 -15.45 -11.01
CA ALA A 326 2.09 -15.29 -11.65
C ALA A 326 2.05 -14.21 -12.75
N ALA A 327 2.27 -14.66 -13.97
CA ALA A 327 1.41 -14.45 -15.13
C ALA A 327 2.04 -15.22 -16.32
N LEU A 328 1.20 -15.66 -17.27
CA LEU A 328 1.68 -16.34 -18.49
C LEU A 328 2.37 -15.37 -19.46
N GLY A 329 2.13 -14.06 -19.30
CA GLY A 329 2.84 -12.94 -19.90
C GLY A 329 2.90 -11.76 -18.92
N PHE A 330 3.57 -10.66 -19.25
CA PHE A 330 3.52 -9.44 -18.47
C PHE A 330 3.76 -8.20 -19.34
N ALA A 331 3.13 -7.09 -18.98
CA ALA A 331 3.42 -5.77 -19.49
C ALA A 331 4.09 -4.92 -18.40
N GLN A 332 5.31 -4.46 -18.64
CA GLN A 332 5.98 -3.48 -17.79
C GLN A 332 5.46 -2.10 -18.13
N ILE A 333 4.73 -1.52 -17.19
CA ILE A 333 4.18 -0.19 -17.25
C ILE A 333 5.03 0.70 -16.35
N LEU A 334 5.44 1.87 -16.84
CA LEU A 334 6.15 2.86 -16.03
C LEU A 334 5.13 3.70 -15.27
N PRO A 335 4.95 3.51 -13.94
CA PRO A 335 3.98 4.28 -13.20
C PRO A 335 4.36 5.75 -13.16
N ARG A 336 3.37 6.62 -13.32
CA ARG A 336 3.52 8.04 -13.04
C ARG A 336 3.36 8.24 -11.54
N GLU A 337 4.37 8.80 -10.87
CA GLU A 337 4.29 9.14 -9.46
C GLU A 337 3.38 10.36 -9.27
N GLN A 338 2.07 10.08 -9.30
CA GLN A 338 0.99 11.02 -9.07
C GLN A 338 0.18 10.52 -7.88
N TYR A 339 -0.10 11.39 -6.91
CA TYR A 339 -0.86 11.03 -5.72
C TYR A 339 -2.36 11.33 -5.86
N LEU A 340 -2.70 12.29 -6.72
CA LEU A 340 -4.07 12.77 -6.91
C LEU A 340 -4.59 12.32 -8.26
N PHE A 341 -5.62 11.46 -8.29
CA PHE A 341 -6.19 10.96 -9.55
C PHE A 341 -7.56 11.58 -9.84
N THR A 342 -7.77 12.01 -11.08
CA THR A 342 -9.10 12.41 -11.55
C THR A 342 -9.98 11.20 -11.85
N LYS A 343 -11.28 11.42 -11.98
CA LYS A 343 -12.24 10.38 -12.35
C LYS A 343 -11.92 9.75 -13.70
N GLU A 344 -11.53 10.57 -14.67
CA GLU A 344 -11.17 10.17 -16.03
C GLU A 344 -9.92 9.28 -16.01
N GLN A 345 -8.90 9.67 -15.23
CA GLN A 345 -7.67 8.90 -15.07
C GLN A 345 -7.91 7.51 -14.48
N LEU A 346 -8.74 7.41 -13.44
CA LEU A 346 -9.11 6.13 -12.85
C LEU A 346 -9.93 5.27 -13.82
N LEU A 347 -10.85 5.87 -14.58
CA LEU A 347 -11.61 5.17 -15.60
C LEU A 347 -10.69 4.62 -16.70
N GLU A 348 -9.70 5.37 -17.15
CA GLU A 348 -8.74 4.93 -18.17
C GLU A 348 -7.80 3.82 -17.65
N ARG A 349 -7.41 3.87 -16.38
CA ARG A 349 -6.70 2.74 -15.73
C ARG A 349 -7.55 1.48 -15.68
N MET A 350 -8.84 1.60 -15.38
CA MET A 350 -9.77 0.47 -15.47
C MET A 350 -9.88 -0.03 -16.92
N CYS A 351 -9.93 0.86 -17.90
CA CYS A 351 -9.98 0.48 -19.32
C CYS A 351 -8.73 -0.32 -19.75
N MET A 352 -7.54 0.14 -19.34
CA MET A 352 -6.27 -0.53 -19.59
C MET A 352 -6.21 -1.91 -18.94
N ALA A 353 -6.64 -2.06 -17.69
CA ALA A 353 -6.72 -3.35 -17.01
C ALA A 353 -7.77 -4.29 -17.64
N LEU A 354 -8.87 -3.78 -18.20
CA LEU A 354 -9.82 -4.61 -18.94
C LEU A 354 -9.35 -4.98 -20.35
N GLY A 355 -8.26 -4.36 -20.85
CA GLY A 355 -7.74 -4.52 -22.20
C GLY A 355 -7.51 -5.98 -22.60
N GLY A 356 -6.83 -6.77 -21.77
CA GLY A 356 -6.55 -8.17 -22.07
C GLY A 356 -7.81 -9.02 -22.20
N ARG A 357 -8.75 -8.90 -21.25
CA ARG A 357 -10.04 -9.60 -21.29
C ARG A 357 -10.86 -9.27 -22.55
N VAL A 358 -10.90 -7.98 -22.92
CA VAL A 358 -11.68 -7.51 -24.07
C VAL A 358 -11.02 -7.99 -25.37
N ALA A 359 -9.70 -7.96 -25.46
CA ALA A 359 -8.96 -8.47 -26.62
C ALA A 359 -9.21 -9.97 -26.85
N GLU A 360 -9.26 -10.77 -25.77
CA GLU A 360 -9.65 -12.19 -25.84
C GLU A 360 -11.06 -12.35 -26.40
N ALA A 361 -12.03 -11.61 -25.85
CA ALA A 361 -13.43 -11.70 -26.23
C ALA A 361 -13.65 -11.34 -27.71
N ILE A 362 -13.04 -10.25 -28.19
CA ILE A 362 -13.16 -9.78 -29.59
C ILE A 362 -12.52 -10.78 -30.58
N THR A 363 -11.43 -11.41 -30.19
CA THR A 363 -10.63 -12.25 -31.11
C THR A 363 -11.10 -13.71 -31.11
N PHE A 364 -11.36 -14.27 -29.94
CA PHE A 364 -11.65 -15.70 -29.77
C PHE A 364 -13.11 -16.01 -29.46
N ASN A 365 -13.94 -14.98 -29.20
CA ASN A 365 -15.31 -15.12 -28.73
C ASN A 365 -15.43 -16.05 -27.50
N LYS A 366 -14.37 -16.07 -26.68
CA LYS A 366 -14.18 -16.87 -25.48
C LYS A 366 -13.36 -16.07 -24.48
N VAL A 367 -13.53 -16.36 -23.20
CA VAL A 367 -12.80 -15.71 -22.11
C VAL A 367 -12.08 -16.75 -21.27
N THR A 368 -10.87 -16.44 -20.82
CA THR A 368 -10.06 -17.37 -20.01
C THR A 368 -10.06 -17.02 -18.52
N THR A 369 -9.43 -17.83 -17.68
CA THR A 369 -9.17 -17.47 -16.27
C THR A 369 -8.01 -16.50 -16.09
N GLY A 370 -7.26 -16.17 -17.15
CA GLY A 370 -6.04 -15.34 -17.09
C GLY A 370 -6.27 -13.92 -16.59
N ALA A 371 -7.43 -13.31 -16.88
CA ALA A 371 -7.73 -11.93 -16.48
C ALA A 371 -8.22 -11.78 -15.01
N GLN A 372 -8.05 -12.79 -14.15
CA GLN A 372 -8.56 -12.75 -12.77
C GLN A 372 -7.95 -11.58 -11.97
N ASP A 373 -6.63 -11.39 -12.06
CA ASP A 373 -5.94 -10.33 -11.32
C ASP A 373 -6.31 -8.95 -11.84
N ASP A 374 -6.54 -8.80 -13.14
CA ASP A 374 -7.01 -7.54 -13.71
C ASP A 374 -8.41 -7.20 -13.26
N LEU A 375 -9.31 -8.19 -13.23
CA LEU A 375 -10.67 -7.99 -12.70
C LEU A 375 -10.63 -7.63 -11.20
N LYS A 376 -9.71 -8.20 -10.42
CA LYS A 376 -9.51 -7.82 -9.02
C LYS A 376 -9.07 -6.36 -8.89
N LYS A 377 -8.10 -5.91 -9.70
CA LYS A 377 -7.64 -4.51 -9.74
C LYS A 377 -8.77 -3.55 -10.15
N VAL A 378 -9.48 -3.86 -11.22
CA VAL A 378 -10.63 -3.08 -11.73
C VAL A 378 -11.73 -2.97 -10.68
N THR A 379 -12.04 -4.07 -10.01
CA THR A 379 -13.05 -4.10 -8.95
C THR A 379 -12.63 -3.24 -7.77
N LYS A 380 -11.35 -3.33 -7.34
CA LYS A 380 -10.81 -2.48 -6.26
C LYS A 380 -10.92 -1.00 -6.60
N ILE A 381 -10.49 -0.59 -7.81
CA ILE A 381 -10.58 0.80 -8.27
C ILE A 381 -12.04 1.27 -8.28
N ALA A 382 -12.96 0.48 -8.84
CA ALA A 382 -14.38 0.82 -8.89
C ALA A 382 -14.97 1.04 -7.48
N TYR A 383 -14.68 0.14 -6.54
CA TYR A 383 -15.14 0.31 -5.16
C TYR A 383 -14.47 1.49 -4.45
N SER A 384 -13.19 1.78 -4.69
CA SER A 384 -12.54 2.97 -4.12
C SER A 384 -13.17 4.27 -4.66
N MET A 385 -13.47 4.34 -5.96
CA MET A 385 -14.18 5.50 -6.55
C MET A 385 -15.56 5.74 -5.91
N VAL A 386 -16.27 4.65 -5.61
CA VAL A 386 -17.64 4.66 -5.08
C VAL A 386 -17.65 4.91 -3.56
N LYS A 387 -16.82 4.20 -2.79
CA LYS A 387 -16.86 4.16 -1.32
C LYS A 387 -15.91 5.16 -0.65
N GLN A 388 -14.73 5.40 -1.23
CA GLN A 388 -13.68 6.17 -0.57
C GLN A 388 -13.59 7.58 -1.15
N TYR A 389 -13.67 7.73 -2.47
CA TYR A 389 -13.43 9.00 -3.15
C TYR A 389 -14.69 9.83 -3.43
N GLY A 390 -15.89 9.25 -3.29
CA GLY A 390 -17.14 9.98 -3.52
C GLY A 390 -17.32 10.48 -4.97
N MET A 391 -16.82 9.73 -5.97
CA MET A 391 -16.82 10.13 -7.38
C MET A 391 -18.13 9.84 -8.13
N VAL A 392 -19.13 9.31 -7.41
CA VAL A 392 -20.43 8.91 -7.96
C VAL A 392 -21.53 9.81 -7.41
N PRO A 393 -22.25 10.56 -8.28
CA PRO A 393 -23.27 11.51 -7.84
C PRO A 393 -24.44 10.90 -7.06
N SER A 394 -24.84 9.66 -7.37
CA SER A 394 -26.00 9.00 -6.73
C SER A 394 -25.76 8.67 -5.25
N ILE A 395 -24.50 8.47 -4.86
CA ILE A 395 -24.09 8.21 -3.46
C ILE A 395 -23.73 9.51 -2.75
N GLY A 396 -23.17 10.47 -3.50
CA GLY A 396 -22.71 11.75 -2.97
C GLY A 396 -21.24 11.76 -2.53
N GLN A 397 -20.81 12.90 -1.99
CA GLN A 397 -19.42 13.16 -1.58
C GLN A 397 -19.15 12.65 -0.16
N ILE A 398 -19.33 11.34 0.05
CA ILE A 398 -19.16 10.68 1.35
C ILE A 398 -18.04 9.64 1.24
N SER A 399 -17.21 9.55 2.27
CA SER A 399 -16.11 8.58 2.35
C SER A 399 -16.35 7.58 3.48
N PHE A 400 -16.22 6.29 3.16
CA PHE A 400 -16.32 5.18 4.10
C PHE A 400 -14.94 4.55 4.31
N PRO A 401 -14.55 4.26 5.57
CA PRO A 401 -13.27 3.63 5.87
C PRO A 401 -13.20 2.20 5.30
N ASP A 402 -12.01 1.80 4.87
CA ASP A 402 -11.73 0.44 4.44
C ASP A 402 -11.78 -0.51 5.64
N PRO A 403 -12.47 -1.66 5.59
CA PRO A 403 -12.44 -2.64 6.67
C PRO A 403 -11.03 -3.09 7.06
N GLU A 404 -10.07 -3.08 6.11
CA GLU A 404 -8.68 -3.42 6.37
C GLU A 404 -7.93 -2.38 7.23
N SER A 405 -8.34 -1.10 7.20
CA SER A 405 -7.66 -0.04 7.95
C SER A 405 -8.17 0.14 9.39
N ALA A 406 -9.31 -0.46 9.72
CA ALA A 406 -9.91 -0.40 11.06
C ALA A 406 -10.32 -1.79 11.57
N PRO A 407 -9.35 -2.64 11.98
CA PRO A 407 -9.64 -3.90 12.63
C PRO A 407 -10.34 -3.64 13.98
N GLY A 408 -11.67 -3.75 14.01
CA GLY A 408 -12.44 -3.59 15.25
C GLY A 408 -13.89 -3.15 15.05
N ILE A 409 -14.22 -2.52 13.92
CA ILE A 409 -15.61 -2.13 13.64
C ILE A 409 -16.29 -3.25 12.85
N GLY A 410 -16.78 -4.27 13.56
CA GLY A 410 -17.52 -5.41 12.98
C GLY A 410 -18.86 -5.05 12.32
N ARG A 411 -19.20 -3.77 12.20
CA ARG A 411 -20.43 -3.28 11.55
C ARG A 411 -20.07 -2.30 10.44
N ARG A 412 -20.53 -2.60 9.21
CA ARG A 412 -20.43 -1.68 8.07
C ARG A 412 -21.09 -0.33 8.46
N PRO A 413 -20.46 0.82 8.20
CA PRO A 413 -20.97 2.14 8.59
C PRO A 413 -22.16 2.63 7.75
N PHE A 414 -22.75 1.77 6.92
CA PHE A 414 -23.83 2.09 5.98
C PHE A 414 -24.93 1.02 6.00
N SER A 415 -26.14 1.42 5.58
CA SER A 415 -27.30 0.53 5.48
C SER A 415 -27.18 -0.48 4.33
N GLN A 416 -27.96 -1.57 4.38
CA GLN A 416 -28.01 -2.55 3.28
C GLN A 416 -28.48 -1.93 1.95
N GLY A 417 -29.42 -0.98 2.00
CA GLY A 417 -29.91 -0.29 0.80
C GLY A 417 -28.81 0.56 0.14
N LEU A 418 -28.03 1.28 0.94
CA LEU A 418 -26.88 2.04 0.43
C LEU A 418 -25.80 1.11 -0.13
N GLN A 419 -25.58 -0.05 0.48
CA GLN A 419 -24.67 -1.05 -0.06
C GLN A 419 -25.12 -1.56 -1.44
N GLN A 420 -26.39 -1.90 -1.62
CA GLN A 420 -26.92 -2.35 -2.91
C GLN A 420 -26.75 -1.27 -3.99
N MET A 421 -26.94 0.00 -3.64
CA MET A 421 -26.70 1.13 -4.53
C MET A 421 -25.21 1.23 -4.90
N MET A 422 -24.30 1.15 -3.94
CA MET A 422 -22.85 1.13 -4.20
C MET A 422 -22.44 -0.02 -5.12
N ASP A 423 -22.96 -1.21 -4.89
CA ASP A 423 -22.64 -2.39 -5.70
C ASP A 423 -23.19 -2.25 -7.14
N HIS A 424 -24.36 -1.62 -7.31
CA HIS A 424 -24.92 -1.32 -8.63
C HIS A 424 -24.09 -0.28 -9.39
N GLU A 425 -23.67 0.80 -8.71
CA GLU A 425 -22.83 1.85 -9.30
C GLU A 425 -21.44 1.32 -9.69
N ALA A 426 -20.82 0.51 -8.82
CA ALA A 426 -19.55 -0.14 -9.13
C ALA A 426 -19.66 -1.04 -10.38
N LYS A 427 -20.73 -1.84 -10.50
CA LYS A 427 -21.00 -2.65 -11.70
C LYS A 427 -21.18 -1.78 -12.94
N THR A 428 -21.88 -0.65 -12.81
CA THR A 428 -22.12 0.28 -13.92
C THR A 428 -20.83 0.93 -14.40
N LEU A 429 -19.94 1.34 -13.48
CA LEU A 429 -18.61 1.86 -13.81
C LEU A 429 -17.76 0.83 -14.56
N VAL A 430 -17.72 -0.42 -14.07
CA VAL A 430 -16.98 -1.50 -14.75
C VAL A 430 -17.55 -1.78 -16.13
N ALA A 431 -18.88 -1.81 -16.28
CA ALA A 431 -19.53 -2.00 -17.57
C ALA A 431 -19.25 -0.85 -18.54
N GLN A 432 -19.20 0.39 -18.05
CA GLN A 432 -18.84 1.56 -18.86
C GLN A 432 -17.39 1.47 -19.33
N ALA A 433 -16.46 1.12 -18.43
CA ALA A 433 -15.05 0.91 -18.77
C ALA A 433 -14.91 -0.20 -19.82
N TYR A 434 -15.59 -1.34 -19.63
CA TYR A 434 -15.57 -2.46 -20.57
C TYR A 434 -16.03 -2.05 -21.97
N ARG A 435 -17.19 -1.38 -22.08
CA ARG A 435 -17.73 -0.92 -23.38
C ARG A 435 -16.82 0.10 -24.05
N ARG A 436 -16.20 1.00 -23.27
CA ARG A 436 -15.22 1.97 -23.81
C ARG A 436 -14.00 1.24 -24.37
N THR A 437 -13.46 0.26 -23.64
CA THR A 437 -12.34 -0.56 -24.09
C THR A 437 -12.70 -1.39 -25.33
N GLU A 438 -13.89 -1.98 -25.37
CA GLU A 438 -14.39 -2.77 -26.50
C GLU A 438 -14.47 -1.92 -27.77
N LYS A 439 -15.10 -0.74 -27.68
CA LYS A 439 -15.16 0.21 -28.80
C LYS A 439 -13.76 0.59 -29.30
N LEU A 440 -12.85 0.93 -28.38
CA LEU A 440 -11.48 1.33 -28.72
C LEU A 440 -10.70 0.23 -29.43
N LEU A 441 -10.80 -1.02 -28.96
CA LEU A 441 -10.13 -2.17 -29.55
C LEU A 441 -10.77 -2.61 -30.87
N LEU A 442 -12.08 -2.48 -31.03
CA LEU A 442 -12.75 -2.76 -32.31
C LEU A 442 -12.34 -1.75 -33.39
N GLU A 443 -12.26 -0.47 -33.06
CA GLU A 443 -11.82 0.59 -33.98
C GLU A 443 -10.34 0.42 -34.39
N ASN A 444 -9.53 -0.22 -33.55
CA ASN A 444 -8.08 -0.43 -33.77
C ASN A 444 -7.72 -1.92 -33.92
N ARG A 445 -8.63 -2.76 -34.42
CA ARG A 445 -8.45 -4.20 -34.52
C ARG A 445 -7.22 -4.61 -35.33
N ASP A 446 -6.92 -3.87 -36.39
CA ASP A 446 -5.75 -4.14 -37.25
C ASP A 446 -4.44 -3.97 -36.46
N LYS A 447 -4.34 -2.91 -35.65
CA LYS A 447 -3.17 -2.65 -34.78
C LYS A 447 -3.03 -3.73 -33.71
N LEU A 448 -4.13 -4.20 -33.14
CA LEU A 448 -4.13 -5.30 -32.18
C LEU A 448 -3.53 -6.57 -32.81
N GLN A 449 -3.97 -6.93 -34.02
CA GLN A 449 -3.45 -8.09 -34.74
C GLN A 449 -1.96 -7.95 -35.06
N THR A 450 -1.52 -6.78 -35.53
CA THR A 450 -0.10 -6.51 -35.82
C THR A 450 0.76 -6.67 -34.57
N LEU A 451 0.36 -6.10 -33.43
CA LEU A 451 1.09 -6.24 -32.17
C LEU A 451 1.13 -7.69 -31.68
N SER A 452 0.00 -8.40 -31.74
CA SER A 452 -0.09 -9.79 -31.29
C SER A 452 0.77 -10.72 -32.15
N ASN A 453 0.80 -10.50 -33.47
CA ASN A 453 1.65 -11.29 -34.36
C ASN A 453 3.14 -11.01 -34.10
N ALA A 454 3.52 -9.75 -33.91
CA ALA A 454 4.89 -9.39 -33.55
C ALA A 454 5.33 -10.02 -32.21
N LEU A 455 4.43 -10.05 -31.21
CA LEU A 455 4.68 -10.75 -29.94
C LEU A 455 4.84 -12.26 -30.11
N LEU A 456 4.10 -12.88 -31.04
CA LEU A 456 4.24 -14.31 -31.31
C LEU A 456 5.56 -14.67 -31.99
N GLU A 457 6.14 -13.74 -32.75
CA GLU A 457 7.42 -13.91 -33.43
C GLU A 457 8.62 -13.61 -32.52
N LYS A 458 8.58 -12.47 -31.80
CA LYS A 458 9.70 -11.99 -30.98
C LYS A 458 9.64 -12.40 -29.51
N GLU A 459 8.49 -12.88 -29.02
CA GLU A 459 8.14 -13.15 -27.60
C GLU A 459 8.19 -11.94 -26.66
N VAL A 460 8.91 -10.89 -27.05
CA VAL A 460 9.14 -9.66 -26.32
C VAL A 460 9.13 -8.50 -27.32
N ILE A 461 8.40 -7.44 -26.99
CA ILE A 461 8.44 -6.16 -27.74
C ILE A 461 8.72 -5.01 -26.77
N ASN A 462 9.63 -4.12 -27.16
CA ASN A 462 9.95 -2.92 -26.40
C ASN A 462 9.14 -1.72 -26.91
N TYR A 463 9.19 -0.59 -26.20
CA TYR A 463 8.53 0.65 -26.60
C TYR A 463 8.85 1.05 -28.05
N ASP A 464 10.12 0.99 -28.45
CA ASP A 464 10.54 1.38 -29.79
C ASP A 464 9.99 0.44 -30.87
N ASP A 465 9.84 -0.85 -30.56
CA ASP A 465 9.17 -1.80 -31.44
C ASP A 465 7.67 -1.47 -31.56
N ILE A 466 7.02 -1.14 -30.44
CA ILE A 466 5.59 -0.76 -30.43
C ILE A 466 5.39 0.49 -31.29
N GLU A 467 6.21 1.53 -31.10
CA GLU A 467 6.14 2.76 -31.89
C GLU A 467 6.40 2.50 -33.39
N ALA A 468 7.35 1.61 -33.72
CA ALA A 468 7.59 1.22 -35.10
C ALA A 468 6.42 0.44 -35.74
N LEU A 469 5.69 -0.36 -34.95
CA LEU A 469 4.59 -1.19 -35.43
C LEU A 469 3.26 -0.44 -35.58
N ILE A 470 2.92 0.44 -34.62
CA ILE A 470 1.59 1.08 -34.56
C ILE A 470 1.65 2.61 -34.68
N GLY A 471 2.85 3.18 -34.81
CA GLY A 471 3.09 4.61 -34.91
C GLY A 471 3.18 5.31 -33.55
N PRO A 472 3.47 6.62 -33.55
CA PRO A 472 3.58 7.41 -32.33
C PRO A 472 2.24 7.46 -31.59
N PRO A 473 2.26 7.57 -30.25
CA PRO A 473 1.05 7.66 -29.45
C PRO A 473 0.22 8.93 -29.81
N PRO A 474 -1.12 8.81 -29.92
CA PRO A 474 -1.97 9.90 -30.41
C PRO A 474 -1.98 11.14 -29.51
N HIS A 475 -1.70 10.98 -28.22
CA HIS A 475 -1.70 12.05 -27.22
C HIS A 475 -0.27 12.49 -26.81
N GLY A 476 0.71 12.32 -27.69
CA GLY A 476 2.11 12.74 -27.46
C GLY A 476 2.97 11.68 -26.77
N PRO A 477 4.31 11.89 -26.73
CA PRO A 477 5.26 10.87 -26.28
C PRO A 477 5.02 10.53 -24.80
N LYS A 478 4.58 9.29 -24.55
CA LYS A 478 4.35 8.79 -23.19
C LYS A 478 5.65 8.49 -22.44
N LYS A 479 6.77 8.40 -23.19
CA LYS A 479 8.13 8.09 -22.75
C LYS A 479 8.78 9.12 -21.80
N MET A 480 8.08 10.17 -21.38
CA MET A 480 8.69 11.22 -20.57
C MET A 480 7.92 11.42 -19.26
N ILE A 481 8.55 11.02 -18.15
CA ILE A 481 8.59 11.93 -17.00
C ILE A 481 9.29 13.17 -17.57
N ALA A 482 8.56 14.27 -17.79
CA ALA A 482 9.16 15.47 -18.37
C ALA A 482 10.39 15.87 -17.53
N PRO A 483 11.62 15.91 -18.08
CA PRO A 483 12.79 16.42 -17.35
C PRO A 483 12.74 17.95 -17.21
N GLN A 484 11.57 18.58 -17.35
CA GLN A 484 11.45 20.02 -17.28
C GLN A 484 11.62 20.55 -15.84
N SER A 485 11.56 19.69 -14.83
CA SER A 485 11.91 20.06 -13.46
C SER A 485 13.41 19.96 -13.13
N TRP A 486 14.24 19.31 -13.97
CA TRP A 486 15.67 19.13 -13.66
C TRP A 486 16.48 20.38 -14.01
N LEU A 487 16.42 20.83 -15.27
CA LEU A 487 17.11 22.04 -15.72
C LEU A 487 16.59 23.34 -15.09
N GLN A 488 15.31 23.40 -14.73
CA GLN A 488 14.74 24.57 -14.03
C GLN A 488 15.11 24.57 -12.54
N ALA A 489 15.14 23.41 -11.86
CA ALA A 489 15.57 23.34 -10.47
C ALA A 489 17.09 23.51 -10.28
N GLU A 490 17.91 23.09 -11.26
CA GLU A 490 19.35 23.39 -11.27
C GLU A 490 19.63 24.88 -11.54
N ARG A 491 18.84 25.56 -12.40
CA ARG A 491 18.94 27.02 -12.62
C ARG A 491 18.52 27.82 -11.38
N ASP A 492 17.42 27.44 -10.73
CA ASP A 492 16.98 28.08 -9.48
C ASP A 492 18.00 27.88 -8.32
N LYS A 493 18.74 26.76 -8.30
CA LYS A 493 19.84 26.53 -7.36
C LYS A 493 21.09 27.36 -7.67
N GLN A 494 21.33 27.72 -8.93
CA GLN A 494 22.44 28.62 -9.30
C GLN A 494 22.12 30.07 -8.92
N ASP A 495 20.89 30.55 -9.16
CA ASP A 495 20.48 31.91 -8.77
C ASP A 495 20.54 32.13 -7.24
N THR A 496 20.22 31.11 -6.43
CA THR A 496 20.32 31.22 -4.95
C THR A 496 21.74 31.16 -4.38
N ARG A 497 22.74 30.72 -5.15
CA ARG A 497 24.16 30.67 -4.68
C ARG A 497 24.94 31.93 -5.01
N GLU A 498 24.48 32.73 -5.96
CA GLU A 498 25.16 33.98 -6.35
C GLU A 498 24.76 35.19 -5.46
N GLU A 499 23.74 35.06 -4.60
CA GLU A 499 23.29 36.12 -3.68
C GLU A 499 23.85 36.06 -2.25
N GLU A 500 24.83 35.18 -1.94
CA GLU A 500 25.58 35.28 -0.68
C GLU A 500 26.67 36.38 -0.79
N THR A 501 26.30 37.60 -0.40
CA THR A 501 27.22 38.77 -0.33
C THR A 501 28.44 38.53 0.57
N PRO A 502 29.65 39.08 0.24
CA PRO A 502 30.86 38.94 1.06
C PRO A 502 30.82 39.76 2.37
N PRO A 503 31.69 39.46 3.36
CA PRO A 503 31.64 40.09 4.69
C PRO A 503 32.09 41.56 4.66
N GLN A 504 31.36 42.41 5.39
CA GLN A 504 31.64 43.86 5.49
C GLN A 504 32.89 44.18 6.32
N PRO A 505 33.72 45.18 5.93
CA PRO A 505 34.77 45.75 6.77
C PRO A 505 34.22 46.82 7.73
N PRO A 506 34.96 47.20 8.80
CA PRO A 506 34.41 47.88 9.98
C PRO A 506 34.27 49.41 9.83
N ASN A 507 33.23 49.94 10.51
CA ASN A 507 32.77 51.34 10.56
C ASN A 507 33.86 52.38 10.88
N GLN A 508 33.79 53.52 10.18
CA GLN A 508 34.29 54.83 10.65
C GLN A 508 33.15 55.86 10.64
N GLU A 509 33.15 56.67 11.70
CA GLU A 509 32.21 57.72 12.09
C GLU A 509 32.31 58.97 11.20
N GLU A 510 31.22 59.76 11.12
CA GLU A 510 31.21 61.24 10.95
C GLU A 510 29.72 61.71 10.95
N GLU A 511 29.23 62.26 12.06
CA GLU A 511 29.13 63.71 12.39
C GLU A 511 27.82 64.38 11.91
N GLU A 512 26.89 64.58 12.86
CA GLU A 512 25.72 65.45 12.74
C GLU A 512 26.06 66.87 13.21
N GLU A 513 25.67 67.89 12.43
CA GLU A 513 25.54 69.27 12.91
C GLU A 513 24.12 69.85 12.66
N PRO A 514 23.67 70.81 13.48
CA PRO A 514 22.27 70.94 13.87
C PRO A 514 21.58 72.19 13.28
N ARG A 515 20.24 72.18 13.17
CA ARG A 515 19.44 73.42 13.02
C ARG A 515 18.13 73.44 13.81
N LEU A 516 18.22 74.18 14.92
CA LEU A 516 17.30 75.14 15.55
C LEU A 516 15.82 75.21 15.07
N ARG A 517 14.93 75.22 16.08
CA ARG A 517 13.48 75.53 16.02
C ARG A 517 13.23 77.05 15.96
N PRO A 518 12.05 77.47 15.47
CA PRO A 518 11.42 78.72 15.90
C PRO A 518 10.10 78.50 16.66
N VAL A 519 10.03 79.20 17.80
CA VAL A 519 8.93 79.71 18.67
C VAL A 519 7.65 78.88 18.82
#